data_AF-C0QP67-F1
#
_entry.id   AF-C0QP67-F1
#
_cell.length_a   1.000
_cell.length_b   1.000
_cell.length_c   1.000
_cell.angle_alpha   90.00
_cell.angle_beta   90.00
_cell.angle_gamma   90.00
#
_symmetry.space_group_name_H-M   'P 1'
#
loop_
_entity.id
_entity.type
_entity.pdbx_description
1 polymer ?
#
loop_
_entity_poly.entity_id
_entity_poly.type
_entity_poly.pdbx_seq_one_letter_code
_entity_poly.pdbx_strand_id
1 'polypeptide(L)'
;MGRALGLELKKDLAVIKKYVKYWIIIISVTFGLVMYNSLYFKTERDITQLVNKKNYLEAKNLQLKKEITRLSSPERISDIAKKRLKMKAVDYSRVHFIDLN
;
A
#
# COMPACT_ATOMS: atom_id res chain seq x y z
N MET A 1 8.57 15.68 -70.82
CA MET A 1 8.83 14.63 -69.81
C MET A 1 8.86 15.15 -68.36
N GLY A 2 9.58 16.23 -68.02
CA GLY A 2 9.72 16.67 -66.61
C GLY A 2 8.44 17.07 -65.86
N ARG A 3 7.39 17.57 -66.53
CA ARG A 3 6.13 17.98 -65.87
C ARG A 3 5.27 16.80 -65.40
N ALA A 4 5.29 15.67 -66.11
CA ALA A 4 4.54 14.47 -65.73
C ALA A 4 5.17 13.79 -64.50
N LEU A 5 6.50 13.70 -64.50
CA LEU A 5 7.28 13.15 -63.38
C LEU A 5 7.05 13.95 -62.07
N GLY A 6 6.98 15.29 -62.17
CA GLY A 6 6.68 16.15 -61.02
C GLY A 6 5.25 16.05 -60.49
N LEU A 7 4.28 15.65 -61.33
CA LEU A 7 2.89 15.42 -60.91
C LEU A 7 2.72 14.07 -60.20
N GLU A 8 3.42 13.04 -60.66
CA GLU A 8 3.47 11.72 -60.01
C GLU A 8 4.14 11.82 -58.62
N LEU A 9 5.28 12.50 -58.53
CA LEU A 9 5.98 12.70 -57.26
C LEU A 9 5.12 13.42 -56.20
N LYS A 10 4.30 14.39 -56.62
CA LYS A 10 3.36 15.09 -55.72
C LYS A 10 2.26 14.19 -55.20
N LYS A 11 1.76 13.26 -56.03
CA LYS A 11 0.75 12.28 -55.61
C LYS A 11 1.35 11.29 -54.60
N ASP A 12 2.55 10.80 -54.87
CA ASP A 12 3.24 9.86 -53.97
C ASP A 12 3.55 10.51 -52.61
N LEU A 13 4.02 11.77 -52.60
CA LEU A 13 4.21 12.52 -51.36
C LEU A 13 2.91 12.74 -50.59
N ALA A 14 1.79 12.99 -51.28
CA ALA A 14 0.49 13.13 -50.62
C ALA A 14 0.04 11.81 -49.97
N VAL A 15 0.28 10.69 -50.64
CA VAL A 15 -0.01 9.35 -50.13
C VAL A 15 0.86 9.04 -48.91
N ILE A 16 2.18 9.28 -49.00
CA ILE A 16 3.12 9.10 -47.88
C ILE A 16 2.70 9.97 -46.68
N LYS A 17 2.38 11.25 -46.90
CA LYS A 17 1.95 12.15 -45.83
C LYS A 17 0.68 11.65 -45.13
N LYS A 18 -0.26 11.07 -45.88
CA LYS A 18 -1.48 10.46 -45.34
C LYS A 18 -1.14 9.25 -44.45
N TYR A 19 -0.25 8.37 -44.89
CA TYR A 19 0.20 7.23 -44.08
C TYR A 19 0.96 7.65 -42.83
N VAL A 20 1.88 8.62 -42.94
CA VAL A 20 2.61 9.18 -41.80
C VAL A 20 1.63 9.73 -40.76
N LYS A 21 0.57 10.42 -41.18
CA LYS A 21 -0.47 10.90 -40.26
C LYS A 21 -1.14 9.76 -39.49
N TYR A 22 -1.50 8.67 -40.17
CA TYR A 22 -2.10 7.51 -39.49
C TYR A 22 -1.11 6.84 -38.53
N TRP A 23 0.16 6.71 -38.92
CA TRP A 23 1.20 6.17 -38.05
C TRP A 23 1.39 7.01 -36.78
N ILE A 24 1.38 8.34 -36.90
CA ILE A 24 1.45 9.23 -35.73
C ILE A 24 0.26 9.00 -34.79
N ILE A 25 -0.95 8.84 -35.33
CA ILE A 25 -2.14 8.56 -34.51
C ILE A 25 -2.00 7.22 -33.78
N ILE A 26 -1.58 6.17 -34.50
CA ILE A 26 -1.38 4.84 -33.91
C ILE A 26 -0.34 4.91 -32.79
N ILE A 27 0.83 5.50 -33.06
CA ILE A 27 1.90 5.66 -32.06
C ILE A 27 1.41 6.45 -30.85
N SER A 28 0.64 7.52 -31.06
CA SER A 28 0.12 8.35 -29.97
C SER A 28 -0.83 7.57 -29.07
N VAL A 29 -1.74 6.79 -29.66
CA VAL A 29 -2.69 5.95 -28.91
C VAL A 29 -1.93 4.85 -28.16
N THR A 30 -1.00 4.17 -28.82
CA THR A 30 -0.17 3.13 -28.20
C THR A 30 0.64 3.70 -27.05
N PHE A 31 1.26 4.87 -27.23
CA PHE A 31 2.02 5.54 -26.18
C PHE A 31 1.13 5.87 -24.97
N GLY A 32 -0.06 6.40 -25.21
CA GLY A 32 -1.04 6.65 -24.15
C GLY A 32 -1.41 5.40 -23.37
N LEU A 33 -1.65 4.28 -24.06
CA LEU A 33 -1.96 2.99 -23.43
C LEU A 33 -0.79 2.42 -22.61
N VAL A 34 0.44 2.56 -23.10
CA VAL A 34 1.64 2.11 -22.39
C VAL A 34 1.84 2.94 -21.11
N MET A 35 1.70 4.27 -21.20
CA MET A 35 1.81 5.15 -20.04
C MET A 35 0.72 4.87 -19.00
N TYR A 36 -0.52 4.67 -19.45
CA TYR A 36 -1.64 4.30 -18.55
C TYR A 36 -1.36 2.99 -17.82
N ASN A 37 -0.95 1.93 -18.54
CA ASN A 37 -0.60 0.66 -17.93
C ASN A 37 0.56 0.79 -16.94
N SER A 38 1.60 1.57 -17.28
CA SER A 38 2.72 1.80 -16.37
C SER A 38 2.28 2.45 -15.05
N LEU A 39 1.36 3.43 -15.11
CA LEU A 39 0.82 4.07 -13.91
C LEU A 39 -0.08 3.12 -13.11
N TYR A 40 -0.87 2.31 -13.81
CA TYR A 40 -1.73 1.30 -13.18
C TYR A 40 -0.89 0.28 -12.39
N PHE A 41 0.12 -0.34 -13.02
CA PHE A 41 0.99 -1.31 -12.35
C PHE A 41 1.76 -0.71 -11.18
N LYS A 42 2.19 0.56 -11.28
CA LYS A 42 2.82 1.25 -10.16
C LYS A 42 1.86 1.37 -8.98
N THR A 43 0.64 1.83 -9.24
CA THR A 43 -0.40 2.00 -8.22
C THR A 43 -0.76 0.66 -7.57
N GLU A 44 -0.88 -0.41 -8.35
CA GLU A 44 -1.16 -1.76 -7.85
C GLU A 44 -0.05 -2.30 -6.95
N ARG A 45 1.22 -2.05 -7.31
CA ARG A 45 2.36 -2.38 -6.44
C ARG A 45 2.33 -1.59 -5.14
N ASP A 46 2.05 -0.29 -5.21
CA ASP A 46 1.96 0.56 -4.03
C ASP A 46 0.84 0.07 -3.10
N ILE A 47 -0.34 -0.25 -3.64
CA ILE A 47 -1.45 -0.82 -2.87
C ILE A 47 -1.02 -2.12 -2.19
N THR A 48 -0.38 -3.04 -2.92
CA THR A 48 0.08 -4.32 -2.37
C THR A 48 1.10 -4.12 -1.24
N GLN A 49 2.03 -3.19 -1.41
CA GLN A 49 3.00 -2.86 -0.36
C GLN A 49 2.32 -2.25 0.88
N LEU A 50 1.35 -1.35 0.70
CA LEU A 50 0.59 -0.78 1.80
C LEU A 50 -0.21 -1.84 2.55
N VAL A 51 -0.88 -2.75 1.83
CA VAL A 51 -1.64 -3.85 2.45
C VAL A 51 -0.72 -4.76 3.25
N ASN A 52 0.45 -5.13 2.71
CA ASN A 52 1.41 -5.96 3.43
C ASN A 52 1.94 -5.27 4.69
N LYS A 53 2.23 -3.95 4.62
CA LYS A 53 2.63 -3.17 5.80
C LYS A 53 1.52 -3.09 6.83
N LYS A 54 0.28 -2.88 6.40
CA LYS A 54 -0.89 -2.87 7.28
C LYS A 54 -1.02 -4.20 8.02
N ASN A 55 -1.01 -5.32 7.29
CA ASN A 55 -1.14 -6.66 7.87
C ASN A 55 -0.01 -6.96 8.86
N TYR A 56 1.23 -6.57 8.53
CA TYR A 56 2.37 -6.70 9.44
C TYR A 56 2.15 -5.90 10.74
N LEU A 57 1.70 -4.65 10.64
CA LEU A 57 1.44 -3.81 11.81
C LEU A 57 0.28 -4.33 12.65
N GLU A 58 -0.79 -4.83 12.04
CA GLU A 58 -1.90 -5.46 12.75
C GLU A 58 -1.45 -6.71 13.52
N ALA A 59 -0.67 -7.59 12.87
CA ALA A 59 -0.09 -8.77 13.52
C ALA A 59 0.82 -8.38 14.69
N LYS A 60 1.67 -7.35 14.52
CA LYS A 60 2.53 -6.84 15.59
C LYS A 60 1.72 -6.24 16.73
N ASN A 61 0.65 -5.50 16.44
CA ASN A 61 -0.25 -4.94 17.44
C ASN A 61 -0.92 -6.05 18.27
N LEU A 62 -1.39 -7.11 17.61
CA LEU A 62 -1.96 -8.28 18.29
C LEU A 62 -0.93 -8.98 19.19
N GLN A 63 0.31 -9.14 18.74
CA GLN A 63 1.38 -9.72 19.55
C GLN A 63 1.68 -8.86 20.78
N LEU A 64 1.84 -7.54 20.59
CA LEU A 64 2.09 -6.61 21.69
C LEU A 64 0.93 -6.58 22.68
N LYS A 65 -0.32 -6.61 22.21
CA LYS A 65 -1.49 -6.72 23.10
C LYS A 65 -1.45 -7.98 23.95
N LYS A 66 -1.13 -9.14 23.35
CA LYS A 66 -0.95 -10.39 24.10
C LYS A 66 0.17 -10.29 25.13
N GLU A 67 1.29 -9.67 24.77
CA GLU A 67 2.42 -9.46 25.68
C GLU A 67 2.06 -8.53 26.84
N ILE A 68 1.38 -7.42 26.55
CA ILE A 68 0.85 -6.50 27.56
C ILE A 68 -0.09 -7.24 28.50
N THR A 69 -1.08 -7.98 28.00
CA THR A 69 -1.99 -8.77 28.84
C THR A 69 -1.26 -9.77 29.73
N ARG A 70 -0.20 -10.41 29.22
CA ARG A 70 0.65 -11.33 30.00
C ARG A 70 1.51 -10.60 31.05
N LEU A 71 1.94 -9.38 30.78
CA LEU A 71 2.72 -8.56 31.72
C LEU A 71 1.83 -7.92 32.78
N SER A 72 0.62 -7.50 32.39
CA SER A 72 -0.38 -6.87 33.25
C SER A 72 -1.26 -7.89 33.98
N SER A 73 -1.00 -9.20 33.86
CA SER A 73 -1.83 -10.19 34.51
C SER A 73 -1.74 -10.03 36.04
N PRO A 74 -2.88 -9.96 36.76
CA PRO A 74 -2.90 -9.76 38.21
C PRO A 74 -2.11 -10.84 38.95
N GLU A 75 -2.12 -12.06 38.43
CA GLU A 75 -1.36 -13.20 38.95
C GLU A 75 0.13 -12.91 38.95
N ARG A 76 0.68 -12.40 37.84
CA ARG A 76 2.11 -12.10 37.71
C ARG A 76 2.51 -10.86 38.48
N ILE A 77 1.64 -9.84 38.53
CA ILE A 77 1.83 -8.66 39.38
C ILE A 77 1.86 -9.07 40.86
N SER A 78 0.93 -9.91 41.29
CA SER A 78 0.86 -10.46 42.65
C SER A 78 2.08 -11.31 42.98
N ASP A 79 2.54 -12.13 42.04
CA ASP A 79 3.75 -12.95 42.20
C ASP A 79 5.01 -12.10 42.34
N ILE A 80 5.16 -11.04 41.55
CA ILE A 80 6.28 -10.09 41.66
C ILE A 80 6.19 -9.33 42.99
N ALA A 81 5.01 -8.83 43.36
CA ALA A 81 4.79 -8.10 44.60
C ALA A 81 5.13 -8.95 45.84
N LYS A 82 4.71 -10.22 45.85
CA LYS A 82 4.97 -11.15 46.95
C LYS A 82 6.42 -11.64 46.97
N LYS A 83 6.97 -12.08 45.83
CA LYS A 83 8.28 -12.74 45.76
C LYS A 83 9.47 -11.77 45.67
N ARG A 84 9.34 -10.66 44.95
CA ARG A 84 10.45 -9.69 44.76
C ARG A 84 10.36 -8.47 45.66
N LEU A 85 9.16 -7.97 45.93
CA LEU A 85 8.97 -6.76 46.74
C LEU A 85 8.62 -7.05 48.21
N LYS A 86 8.52 -8.34 48.61
CA LYS A 86 8.14 -8.79 49.97
C LYS A 86 6.85 -8.13 50.49
N MET A 87 5.93 -7.75 49.60
CA MET A 87 4.66 -7.16 50.01
C MET A 87 3.79 -8.24 50.66
N LYS A 88 3.21 -7.92 51.82
CA LYS A 88 2.23 -8.78 52.49
C LYS A 88 0.96 -8.87 51.61
N ALA A 89 0.29 -10.02 51.64
CA ALA A 89 -0.98 -10.18 50.94
C ALA A 89 -1.97 -9.09 51.39
N VAL A 90 -2.51 -8.35 50.42
CA VAL A 90 -3.52 -7.32 50.69
C VAL A 90 -4.80 -8.02 51.09
N ASP A 91 -5.30 -7.72 52.29
CA ASP A 91 -6.57 -8.20 52.81
C ASP A 91 -7.71 -7.40 52.15
N TYR A 92 -8.35 -8.00 51.15
CA TYR A 92 -9.43 -7.39 50.39
C TYR A 92 -10.73 -7.23 51.20
N SER A 93 -10.83 -7.76 52.42
CA SER A 93 -12.00 -7.56 53.29
C SER A 93 -12.22 -6.11 53.70
N ARG A 94 -11.20 -5.25 53.55
CA ARG A 94 -11.26 -3.82 53.91
C ARG A 94 -11.15 -2.87 52.73
N VAL A 95 -11.17 -3.38 51.49
CA VAL A 95 -10.96 -2.57 50.30
C VAL A 95 -12.31 -2.33 49.61
N HIS A 96 -12.81 -1.09 49.68
CA HIS A 96 -13.94 -0.65 48.86
C HIS A 96 -13.42 -0.31 47.46
N PHE A 97 -13.80 -1.10 46.47
CA PHE A 97 -13.60 -0.74 45.07
C PHE A 97 -14.59 0.37 44.73
N ILE A 98 -14.08 1.55 44.37
CA ILE A 98 -14.90 2.64 43.87
C ILE A 98 -15.22 2.29 42.42
N ASP A 99 -16.49 1.95 42.16
CA ASP A 99 -16.99 1.78 40.80
C ASP A 99 -17.01 3.16 40.12
N LEU A 100 -16.14 3.33 39.13
CA LEU A 100 -16.14 4.50 38.26
C LEU A 100 -17.03 4.17 37.06
N ASN A 101 -18.32 4.47 37.21
CA ASN A 101 -19.26 4.62 36.10
C ASN A 101 -18.83 5.74 35.16
#